data_AF-A0AAU4GJX0-F1
#
_entry.id   AF-A0AAU4GJX0-F1
#
_cell.length_a   1.000
_cell.length_b   1.000
_cell.length_c   1.000
_cell.angle_alpha   90.00
_cell.angle_beta   90.00
_cell.angle_gamma   90.00
#
_symmetry.space_group_name_H-M   'P 1'
#
loop_
_entity.id
_entity.type
_entity.pdbx_description
1 polymer ?
#
loop_
_entity_poly.entity_id
_entity_poly.type
_entity_poly.pdbx_seq_one_letter_code
_entity_poly.pdbx_strand_id
1 'polypeptide(L)'
;MAAAITRSLTDRPLFCELLAHAPLTLERHVSLESVRSFKLSALDALDDLVELLTRALPGLGATGGRNVVAAVTALAASLWQTSHPPDTLAQLYAEDPRLGHAVVDFAPRLEHLTRAVLIGLVSADDA
;
A
#
# COMPACT_ATOMS: atom_id res chain seq x y z
N MET A 1 15.16 -2.36 -2.29
CA MET A 1 14.12 -1.38 -1.90
C MET A 1 12.75 -2.02 -1.69
N ALA A 2 12.18 -2.74 -2.68
CA ALA A 2 10.88 -3.42 -2.54
C ALA A 2 10.72 -4.22 -1.24
N ALA A 3 11.66 -5.14 -0.96
CA ALA A 3 11.63 -5.93 0.28
C ALA A 3 11.64 -5.08 1.57
N ALA A 4 12.33 -3.93 1.58
CA ALA A 4 12.37 -3.07 2.75
C ALA A 4 11.02 -2.36 2.98
N ILE A 5 10.38 -1.90 1.90
CA ILE A 5 9.04 -1.30 1.93
C ILE A 5 7.99 -2.36 2.34
N THR A 6 8.07 -3.55 1.79
CA THR A 6 7.14 -4.63 2.14
C THR A 6 7.28 -5.05 3.59
N ARG A 7 8.51 -5.19 4.10
CA ARG A 7 8.73 -5.48 5.53
C ARG A 7 8.15 -4.38 6.42
N SER A 8 8.39 -3.11 6.11
CA SER A 8 7.87 -2.01 6.95
C SER A 8 6.33 -2.01 7.03
N LEU A 9 5.65 -2.38 5.94
CA LEU A 9 4.19 -2.51 5.92
C LEU A 9 3.71 -3.79 6.62
N THR A 10 4.41 -4.91 6.43
CA THR A 10 4.09 -6.19 7.09
C THR A 10 4.19 -6.08 8.61
N ASP A 11 5.17 -5.31 9.10
CA ASP A 11 5.36 -5.05 10.54
C ASP A 11 4.29 -4.09 11.12
N ARG A 12 3.38 -3.55 10.30
CA ARG A 12 2.38 -2.53 10.68
C ARG A 12 0.96 -2.91 10.22
N PRO A 13 0.39 -4.02 10.72
CA PRO A 13 -0.93 -4.51 10.32
C PRO A 13 -2.04 -3.45 10.42
N LEU A 14 -2.12 -2.75 11.55
CA LEU A 14 -3.11 -1.70 11.79
C LEU A 14 -3.00 -0.56 10.77
N PHE A 15 -1.78 -0.20 10.35
CA PHE A 15 -1.62 0.84 9.34
C PHE A 15 -2.18 0.39 7.99
N CYS A 16 -1.95 -0.87 7.59
CA CYS A 16 -2.51 -1.42 6.36
C CYS A 16 -4.05 -1.46 6.37
N GLU A 17 -4.67 -1.76 7.51
CA GLU A 17 -6.13 -1.65 7.67
C GLU A 17 -6.61 -0.20 7.53
N LEU A 18 -5.96 0.72 8.26
CA LEU A 18 -6.33 2.13 8.25
C LEU A 18 -6.20 2.78 6.87
N LEU A 19 -5.26 2.33 6.04
CA LEU A 19 -5.13 2.81 4.65
C LEU A 19 -6.40 2.57 3.83
N ALA A 20 -7.10 1.46 4.04
CA ALA A 20 -8.38 1.20 3.37
C ALA A 20 -9.51 2.09 3.95
N HIS A 21 -9.50 2.30 5.26
CA HIS A 21 -10.54 3.05 5.97
C HIS A 21 -10.42 4.57 5.85
N ALA A 22 -9.23 5.12 5.61
CA ALA A 22 -9.04 6.56 5.48
C ALA A 22 -9.98 7.20 4.44
N PRO A 23 -10.01 6.76 3.16
CA PRO A 23 -10.89 7.35 2.14
C PRO A 23 -12.37 6.93 2.28
N LEU A 24 -12.65 5.78 2.91
CA LEU A 24 -14.00 5.21 3.01
C LEU A 24 -14.77 5.63 4.26
N THR A 25 -14.05 5.92 5.33
CA THR A 25 -14.62 6.16 6.66
C THR A 25 -14.17 7.50 7.21
N LEU A 26 -12.86 7.71 7.38
CA LEU A 26 -12.34 8.93 8.03
C LEU A 26 -12.78 10.17 7.27
N GLU A 27 -12.51 10.24 5.96
CA GLU A 27 -12.79 11.43 5.15
C GLU A 27 -14.28 11.76 4.98
N ARG A 28 -15.18 10.84 5.33
CA ARG A 28 -16.63 10.97 5.12
C ARG A 28 -17.42 11.22 6.40
N HIS A 29 -16.87 10.88 7.57
CA HIS A 29 -17.64 10.83 8.81
C HIS A 29 -17.07 11.69 9.96
N VAL A 30 -16.04 12.50 9.69
CA VAL A 30 -15.44 13.42 10.69
C VAL A 30 -15.57 14.88 10.25
N SER A 31 -15.22 15.81 11.14
CA SER A 31 -15.22 17.24 10.80
C SER A 31 -14.21 17.57 9.70
N LEU A 32 -14.51 18.57 8.88
CA LEU A 32 -13.59 19.06 7.84
C LEU A 32 -12.24 19.50 8.41
N GLU A 33 -12.22 20.04 9.63
CA GLU A 33 -10.99 20.39 10.33
C GLU A 33 -10.12 19.15 10.62
N SER A 34 -10.75 18.04 11.06
CA SER A 34 -10.04 16.77 11.29
C SER A 34 -9.51 16.20 9.99
N VAL A 35 -10.30 16.23 8.90
CA VAL A 35 -9.84 15.81 7.56
C VAL A 35 -8.67 16.66 7.10
N ARG A 36 -8.73 17.98 7.29
CA ARG A 36 -7.63 18.90 6.92
C ARG A 36 -6.36 18.55 7.69
N SER A 37 -6.43 18.39 9.00
CA SER A 37 -5.29 18.02 9.85
C SER A 37 -4.66 16.69 9.42
N PHE A 38 -5.50 15.68 9.17
CA PHE A 38 -5.07 14.39 8.64
C PHE A 38 -4.36 14.52 7.29
N LYS A 39 -4.97 15.22 6.31
CA LYS A 39 -4.42 15.35 4.96
C LYS A 39 -3.08 16.07 4.97
N LEU A 40 -2.94 17.15 5.74
CA LEU A 40 -1.66 17.87 5.85
C LEU A 40 -0.57 16.98 6.42
N SER A 41 -0.85 16.27 7.52
CA SER A 41 0.11 15.33 8.13
C SER A 41 0.49 14.18 7.17
N ALA A 42 -0.47 13.67 6.39
CA ALA A 42 -0.23 12.62 5.42
C ALA A 42 0.59 13.13 4.21
N LEU A 43 0.42 14.39 3.82
CA LEU A 43 1.19 15.02 2.74
C LEU A 43 2.63 15.31 3.17
N ASP A 44 2.86 15.74 4.41
CA ASP A 44 4.21 15.91 4.94
C ASP A 44 4.97 14.57 4.93
N ALA A 45 4.33 13.50 5.41
CA ALA A 45 4.90 12.15 5.35
C ALA A 45 5.12 11.64 3.92
N LEU A 46 4.25 12.02 2.97
CA LEU A 46 4.43 11.71 1.56
C LEU A 46 5.68 12.41 1.02
N ASP A 47 5.88 13.68 1.33
CA ASP A 47 7.03 14.44 0.86
C ASP A 47 8.36 13.84 1.40
N ASP A 48 8.41 13.44 2.68
CA ASP A 48 9.55 12.71 3.26
C ASP A 48 9.85 11.40 2.52
N LEU A 49 8.79 10.62 2.23
CA LEU A 49 8.93 9.35 1.50
C LEU A 49 9.43 9.58 0.06
N VAL A 50 8.93 10.62 -0.62
CA VAL A 50 9.36 10.97 -1.98
C VAL A 50 10.83 11.37 -1.98
N GLU A 51 11.27 12.15 -1.00
CA GLU A 51 12.68 12.52 -0.87
C GLU A 51 13.57 11.28 -0.68
N LEU A 52 13.18 10.36 0.20
CA LEU A 52 13.91 9.11 0.42
C LEU A 52 13.96 8.23 -0.84
N LEU A 53 12.84 8.10 -1.55
CA LEU A 53 12.74 7.31 -2.78
C LEU A 53 13.60 7.89 -3.90
N THR A 54 13.53 9.20 -4.12
CA THR A 54 14.31 9.87 -5.17
C THR A 54 15.80 9.90 -4.85
N ARG A 55 16.18 9.98 -3.57
CA ARG A 55 17.58 9.83 -3.17
C ARG A 55 18.12 8.42 -3.42
N ALA A 56 17.30 7.40 -3.19
CA ALA A 56 17.69 6.00 -3.38
C ALA A 56 17.62 5.56 -4.86
N LEU A 57 16.69 6.11 -5.64
CA LEU A 57 16.49 5.88 -7.07
C LEU A 57 16.28 7.22 -7.80
N PRO A 58 17.37 7.91 -8.20
CA PRO A 58 17.28 9.22 -8.84
C PRO A 58 16.43 9.25 -10.12
N GLY A 59 16.49 8.19 -10.93
CA GLY A 59 15.71 8.07 -12.18
C GLY A 59 14.21 7.86 -12.00
N LEU A 60 13.69 7.99 -10.78
CA LEU A 60 12.26 7.95 -10.51
C LEU A 60 11.62 9.35 -10.57
N GLY A 61 12.40 10.40 -10.26
CA GLY A 61 11.90 11.76 -10.12
C GLY A 61 10.83 11.93 -9.02
N ALA A 62 10.45 13.18 -8.75
CA ALA A 62 9.44 13.47 -7.71
C ALA A 62 8.07 12.90 -8.07
N THR A 63 7.67 12.98 -9.33
CA THR A 63 6.39 12.45 -9.83
C THR A 63 6.34 10.92 -9.71
N GLY A 64 7.39 10.21 -10.13
CA GLY A 64 7.46 8.76 -9.94
C GLY A 64 7.48 8.37 -8.47
N GLY A 65 8.17 9.14 -7.62
CA GLY A 65 8.14 8.95 -6.16
C GLY A 65 6.74 8.99 -5.58
N ARG A 66 5.95 10.02 -5.94
CA ARG A 66 4.54 10.13 -5.52
C ARG A 66 3.71 8.96 -6.02
N ASN A 67 3.91 8.54 -7.27
CA ASN A 67 3.21 7.41 -7.87
C ASN A 67 3.56 6.09 -7.19
N VAL A 68 4.81 5.86 -6.80
CA VAL A 68 5.23 4.69 -6.01
C VAL A 68 4.49 4.65 -4.67
N VAL A 69 4.50 5.76 -3.92
CA VAL A 69 3.84 5.80 -2.61
C VAL A 69 2.34 5.57 -2.75
N ALA A 70 1.68 6.22 -3.72
CA ALA A 70 0.26 6.03 -3.98
C ALA A 70 -0.08 4.58 -4.37
N ALA A 71 0.67 3.99 -5.29
CA ALA A 71 0.44 2.62 -5.74
C ALA A 71 0.67 1.60 -4.62
N VAL A 72 1.78 1.71 -3.89
CA VAL A 72 2.13 0.75 -2.84
C VAL A 72 1.16 0.83 -1.66
N THR A 73 0.73 2.02 -1.26
CA THR A 73 -0.25 2.18 -0.17
C THR A 73 -1.62 1.65 -0.56
N ALA A 74 -2.07 1.86 -1.80
CA ALA A 74 -3.32 1.29 -2.32
C ALA A 74 -3.24 -0.25 -2.41
N LEU A 75 -2.12 -0.79 -2.90
CA LEU A 75 -1.88 -2.23 -2.94
C LEU A 75 -1.87 -2.84 -1.54
N ALA A 76 -1.17 -2.22 -0.59
CA ALA A 76 -1.13 -2.69 0.79
C ALA A 76 -2.53 -2.69 1.44
N ALA A 77 -3.31 -1.63 1.23
CA ALA A 77 -4.69 -1.56 1.72
C ALA A 77 -5.55 -2.72 1.19
N SER A 78 -5.55 -2.93 -0.13
CA SER A 78 -6.37 -3.96 -0.78
C SER A 78 -5.90 -5.39 -0.44
N LEU A 79 -4.59 -5.63 -0.50
CA LEU A 79 -4.02 -6.95 -0.18
C LEU A 79 -4.24 -7.30 1.28
N TRP A 80 -4.17 -6.33 2.21
CA TRP A 80 -4.42 -6.63 3.61
C TRP A 80 -5.82 -7.18 3.85
N GLN A 81 -6.84 -6.52 3.28
CA GLN A 81 -8.25 -6.94 3.41
C GLN A 81 -8.50 -8.33 2.82
N THR A 82 -7.82 -8.67 1.72
CA THR A 82 -7.99 -9.98 1.04
C THR A 82 -7.15 -11.09 1.67
N SER A 83 -6.03 -10.75 2.32
CA SER A 83 -5.14 -11.72 2.98
C SER A 83 -5.59 -12.05 4.41
N HIS A 84 -6.48 -11.24 5.00
CA HIS A 84 -6.99 -11.42 6.37
C HIS A 84 -8.53 -11.46 6.36
N PRO A 85 -9.14 -12.46 5.71
CA PRO A 85 -10.59 -12.59 5.69
C PRO A 85 -11.15 -12.91 7.09
N PRO A 86 -12.42 -12.58 7.38
CA PRO A 86 -13.10 -13.07 8.58
C PRO A 86 -13.10 -14.60 8.67
N ASP A 87 -13.15 -15.14 9.89
CA ASP A 87 -13.06 -16.58 10.17
C ASP A 87 -14.01 -17.44 9.32
N THR A 88 -15.22 -16.95 9.05
CA THR A 88 -16.22 -17.65 8.23
C THR A 88 -15.77 -17.84 6.78
N LEU A 89 -15.08 -16.86 6.20
CA LEU A 89 -14.51 -16.96 4.85
C LEU A 89 -13.21 -17.76 4.86
N ALA A 90 -12.37 -17.61 5.89
CA ALA A 90 -11.16 -18.40 6.04
C ALA A 90 -11.48 -19.91 6.09
N GLN A 91 -12.51 -20.29 6.84
CA GLN A 91 -12.99 -21.67 6.91
C GLN A 91 -13.49 -22.15 5.53
N LEU A 92 -14.31 -21.36 4.85
CA LEU A 92 -14.79 -21.68 3.51
C LEU A 92 -13.65 -21.93 2.51
N TYR A 93 -12.61 -21.08 2.52
CA TYR A 93 -11.46 -21.23 1.63
C TYR A 93 -10.61 -22.47 1.95
N ALA A 94 -10.59 -22.91 3.20
CA ALA A 94 -9.90 -24.13 3.62
C ALA A 94 -10.67 -25.41 3.23
N GLU A 95 -12.00 -25.37 3.23
CA GLU A 95 -12.85 -26.53 2.96
C GLU A 95 -13.06 -26.81 1.46
N ASP A 96 -13.06 -25.79 0.59
CA ASP A 96 -13.24 -25.95 -0.85
C ASP A 96 -11.92 -25.75 -1.63
N PRO A 97 -11.30 -26.82 -2.18
CA PRO A 97 -10.05 -26.72 -2.92
C PRO A 97 -10.10 -25.79 -4.14
N ARG A 98 -11.29 -25.53 -4.71
CA ARG A 98 -11.46 -24.61 -5.84
C ARG A 98 -11.24 -23.15 -5.42
N LEU A 99 -11.37 -22.86 -4.13
CA LEU A 99 -11.19 -21.54 -3.53
C LEU A 99 -9.78 -21.35 -2.95
N GLY A 100 -8.89 -22.34 -3.02
CA GLY A 100 -7.53 -22.23 -2.47
C GLY A 100 -6.73 -21.04 -3.02
N HIS A 101 -7.03 -20.59 -4.24
CA HIS A 101 -6.39 -19.41 -4.86
C HIS A 101 -6.86 -18.07 -4.25
N ALA A 102 -7.97 -18.07 -3.50
CA ALA A 102 -8.47 -16.90 -2.79
C ALA A 102 -7.63 -16.58 -1.54
N VAL A 103 -6.84 -17.54 -1.05
CA VAL A 103 -5.85 -17.29 0.01
C VAL A 103 -4.69 -16.50 -0.60
N VAL A 104 -4.56 -15.26 -0.16
CA VAL A 104 -3.50 -14.36 -0.62
C VAL A 104 -2.45 -14.24 0.47
N ASP A 105 -1.21 -14.64 0.16
CA ASP A 105 -0.08 -14.31 1.03
C ASP A 105 0.28 -12.83 0.86
N PHE A 106 0.04 -12.04 1.91
CA PHE A 106 0.21 -10.59 1.90
C PHE A 106 1.63 -10.17 1.48
N ALA A 107 2.65 -10.59 2.25
CA ALA A 107 4.01 -10.10 2.08
C ALA A 107 4.65 -10.51 0.74
N PRO A 108 4.64 -11.79 0.32
CA PRO A 108 5.22 -12.19 -0.96
C PRO A 108 4.57 -11.47 -2.15
N ARG A 109 3.24 -11.31 -2.14
CA ARG A 109 2.53 -10.62 -3.21
C ARG A 109 2.80 -9.13 -3.22
N LEU A 110 2.79 -8.48 -2.06
CA LEU A 110 3.11 -7.06 -1.95
C LEU A 110 4.55 -6.77 -2.39
N GLU A 111 5.53 -7.60 -2.05
CA GLU A 111 6.92 -7.41 -2.52
C GLU A 111 7.01 -7.52 -4.04
N HIS A 112 6.39 -8.54 -4.62
CA HIS A 112 6.39 -8.74 -6.06
C HIS A 112 5.80 -7.54 -6.81
N LEU A 113 4.62 -7.07 -6.38
CA LEU A 113 3.96 -5.93 -7.01
C LEU A 113 4.71 -4.60 -6.77
N THR A 114 5.25 -4.40 -5.56
CA THR A 114 6.09 -3.22 -5.25
C THR A 114 7.31 -3.18 -6.15
N ARG A 115 7.96 -4.33 -6.38
CA ARG A 115 9.10 -4.43 -7.29
C ARG A 115 8.70 -4.09 -8.73
N ALA A 116 7.57 -4.60 -9.22
CA ALA A 116 7.08 -4.32 -10.56
C ALA A 116 6.77 -2.82 -10.74
N VAL A 117 6.12 -2.18 -9.76
CA VAL A 117 5.83 -0.73 -9.78
C VAL A 117 7.12 0.09 -9.84
N LEU A 118 8.10 -0.24 -8.98
CA LEU A 118 9.39 0.46 -8.96
C LEU A 118 10.12 0.35 -10.29
N ILE A 119 10.19 -0.86 -10.87
CA ILE A 119 10.86 -1.07 -12.16
C ILE A 119 10.12 -0.31 -13.28
N GLY A 120 8.80 -0.46 -13.36
CA GLY A 120 8.00 0.16 -14.41
C GLY A 120 8.07 1.69 -14.39
N LEU A 121 8.07 2.30 -13.22
CA LEU A 121 8.15 3.77 -13.09
C LEU A 121 9.55 4.33 -13.35
N VAL A 122 10.62 3.58 -13.03
CA VAL A 122 11.99 3.99 -13.39
C VAL A 122 12.22 3.90 -14.91
N SER A 123 11.66 2.88 -15.57
CA SER A 123 11.81 2.72 -17.02
C SER A 123 10.89 3.63 -17.85
N ALA A 124 9.93 4.30 -17.23
CA ALA A 124 8.98 5.19 -17.92
C ALA A 124 9.53 6.62 -18.12
N ASP A 125 10.59 7.01 -17.42
CA ASP A 125 11.24 8.34 -17.54
C ASP A 125 12.14 8.44 -18.80
N ASP A 126 12.30 7.34 -19.56
CA ASP A 126 13.03 7.25 -20.83
C ASP A 126 12.15 7.52 -22.08
N ALA A 127 10.90 7.97 -21.92
CA ALA A 127 9.95 8.24 -23.02
C ALA A 127 9.38 9.66 -22.99
#